data_AF-A0AAN8W302-F1
#
_entry.id   AF-A0AAN8W302-F1
#
_cell.length_a   1.000
_cell.length_b   1.000
_cell.length_c   1.000
_cell.angle_alpha   90.00
_cell.angle_beta   90.00
_cell.angle_gamma   90.00
#
_symmetry.space_group_name_H-M   'P 1'
#
loop_
_entity.id
_entity.type
_entity.pdbx_description
1 polymer ?
#
loop_
_entity_poly.entity_id
_entity_poly.type
_entity_poly.pdbx_seq_one_letter_code
_entity_poly.pdbx_strand_id
1 'polypeptide(L)'
;MATSTFSILVLLVTVVSVIPRGARGRHEIVLDPTSCELAACRQKCLRLFQGTGLCVYDYDKGNYACVCFADSNSNETPAPL
;
A
#
# COMPACT_ATOMS: atom_id res chain seq x y z
N MET A 1 -45.44 -21.33 -27.45
CA MET A 1 -44.99 -21.72 -26.10
C MET A 1 -43.49 -21.46 -26.05
N ALA A 2 -43.11 -20.32 -25.46
CA ALA A 2 -41.76 -19.77 -25.47
C ALA A 2 -41.02 -20.23 -24.21
N THR A 3 -40.13 -21.20 -24.36
CA THR A 3 -39.31 -21.72 -23.25
C THR A 3 -37.88 -21.92 -23.72
N SER A 4 -37.19 -20.84 -24.12
CA SER A 4 -35.76 -20.97 -24.52
C SER A 4 -34.99 -19.65 -24.49
N THR A 5 -35.15 -18.84 -23.44
CA THR A 5 -34.30 -17.65 -23.23
C THR A 5 -33.78 -17.50 -21.80
N PHE A 6 -34.40 -18.18 -20.82
CA PHE A 6 -33.99 -18.11 -19.42
C PHE A 6 -32.59 -18.68 -19.16
N SER A 7 -32.17 -19.72 -19.88
CA SER A 7 -30.89 -20.39 -19.62
C SER A 7 -29.66 -19.58 -20.02
N ILE A 8 -29.79 -18.60 -20.92
CA ILE A 8 -28.66 -17.78 -21.40
C ILE A 8 -28.32 -16.67 -20.40
N LEU A 9 -29.32 -16.14 -19.69
CA LEU A 9 -29.15 -15.08 -18.69
C LEU A 9 -28.39 -15.55 -17.44
N VAL A 10 -28.50 -16.84 -17.08
CA VAL A 10 -27.85 -17.40 -15.88
C VAL A 10 -26.35 -17.61 -16.09
N LEU A 11 -25.88 -17.82 -17.32
CA LEU A 11 -24.47 -18.09 -17.61
C LEU A 11 -23.57 -16.83 -17.51
N LEU A 12 -24.15 -15.63 -17.56
CA LEU A 12 -23.41 -14.37 -17.57
C LEU A 12 -22.99 -13.88 -16.17
N VAL A 13 -23.47 -14.51 -15.09
CA VAL A 13 -23.33 -14.00 -13.71
C VAL A 13 -22.15 -14.63 -12.95
N THR A 14 -21.40 -15.57 -13.53
CA THR A 14 -20.32 -16.27 -12.82
C THR A 14 -18.96 -15.56 -12.82
N VAL A 15 -18.86 -14.34 -13.35
CA VAL A 15 -17.66 -13.50 -13.18
C VAL A 15 -17.69 -12.82 -11.81
N VAL A 16 -17.87 -13.61 -10.74
CA VAL A 16 -17.57 -13.17 -9.38
C VAL A 16 -16.06 -13.13 -9.28
N SER A 17 -15.54 -11.93 -9.53
CA SER A 17 -14.25 -11.41 -9.13
C SER A 17 -13.50 -12.28 -8.12
N VAL A 18 -12.63 -13.13 -8.64
CA VAL A 18 -11.48 -13.63 -7.88
C VAL A 18 -10.62 -12.40 -7.60
N ILE A 19 -10.90 -11.71 -6.49
CA ILE A 19 -9.99 -10.70 -5.96
C ILE A 19 -8.75 -11.49 -5.54
N PRO A 20 -7.60 -11.33 -6.19
CA PRO A 20 -6.39 -11.98 -5.72
C PRO A 20 -6.11 -11.42 -4.33
N ARG A 21 -6.36 -12.21 -3.28
CA ARG A 21 -5.79 -11.98 -1.96
C ARG A 21 -4.31 -12.34 -2.05
N GLY A 22 -3.57 -11.52 -2.78
CA GLY A 22 -2.29 -11.89 -3.36
C GLY A 22 -1.34 -10.71 -3.48
N ALA A 23 -1.37 -9.80 -2.51
CA ALA A 23 -0.20 -9.02 -2.14
C ALA A 23 -0.38 -8.68 -0.67
N ARG A 24 0.35 -9.38 0.20
CA ARG A 24 0.65 -8.83 1.53
C ARG A 24 1.60 -7.66 1.25
N GLY A 25 1.01 -6.52 0.86
CA GLY A 25 1.74 -5.41 0.29
C GLY A 25 2.62 -4.77 1.35
N ARG A 26 3.91 -4.61 1.05
CA ARG A 26 4.68 -3.59 1.74
C ARG A 26 4.20 -2.25 1.20
N HIS A 27 3.63 -1.43 2.08
CA HIS A 27 3.30 -0.05 1.75
C HIS A 27 4.54 0.81 1.95
N GLU A 28 4.75 1.70 0.99
CA GLU A 28 5.78 2.74 1.04
C GLU A 28 5.15 4.04 1.52
N ILE A 29 5.72 4.64 2.57
CA ILE A 29 5.22 5.87 3.17
C ILE A 29 6.36 6.87 3.25
N VAL A 30 6.21 8.01 2.57
CA VAL A 30 7.21 9.09 2.61
C VAL A 30 6.99 9.89 3.89
N LEU A 31 7.95 9.83 4.82
CA LEU A 31 7.92 10.51 6.11
C LEU A 31 8.49 11.93 6.04
N ASP A 32 9.59 12.10 5.31
CA ASP A 32 10.26 13.39 5.15
C ASP A 32 10.78 13.47 3.70
N PRO A 33 10.17 14.29 2.82
CA PRO A 33 10.51 14.32 1.40
C PRO A 33 11.74 15.18 1.07
N THR A 34 12.23 16.00 2.00
CA THR A 34 13.29 17.00 1.77
C THR A 34 14.58 16.71 2.53
N SER A 35 14.51 15.93 3.61
CA SER A 35 15.65 15.59 4.44
C SER A 35 15.58 14.13 4.85
N CYS A 36 16.72 13.44 4.84
CA CYS A 36 16.80 12.10 5.40
C CYS A 36 17.97 11.95 6.37
N GLU A 37 17.62 11.79 7.64
CA GLU A 37 18.54 11.36 8.68
C GLU A 37 18.18 9.91 9.04
N LEU A 38 19.07 8.96 8.73
CA LEU A 38 18.72 7.55 8.71
C LEU A 38 18.26 7.01 10.07
N ALA A 39 18.85 7.48 11.19
CA ALA A 39 18.49 7.00 12.51
C ALA A 39 17.10 7.51 12.91
N ALA A 40 16.83 8.81 12.70
CA ALA A 40 15.49 9.37 12.89
C ALA A 40 14.46 8.73 11.97
N CYS A 41 14.77 8.50 10.69
CA CYS A 41 13.88 7.86 9.73
C CYS A 41 13.49 6.45 10.17
N ARG A 42 14.46 5.63 10.59
CA ARG A 42 14.22 4.30 11.16
C ARG A 42 13.39 4.36 12.44
N GLN A 43 13.73 5.26 13.35
CA GLN A 43 13.04 5.37 14.64
C GLN A 43 11.59 5.82 14.47
N LYS A 44 11.33 6.81 13.60
CA LYS A 44 9.97 7.26 13.26
C LYS A 44 9.18 6.14 12.60
N CYS A 45 9.75 5.49 11.59
CA CYS A 45 9.07 4.41 10.87
C CYS A 45 8.75 3.20 11.77
N LEU A 46 9.69 2.82 12.64
CA LEU A 46 9.47 1.75 13.62
C LEU A 46 8.37 2.12 14.63
N ARG A 47 8.37 3.37 15.13
CA ARG A 47 7.37 3.82 16.11
C ARG A 47 5.97 3.96 15.54
N LEU A 48 5.84 4.52 14.34
CA LEU A 48 4.56 4.88 13.76
C LEU A 48 3.92 3.74 12.97
N PHE A 49 4.72 2.86 12.37
CA PHE A 49 4.23 1.85 11.45
C PHE A 49 4.75 0.43 11.74
N GLN A 50 5.58 0.27 12.78
CA GLN A 50 6.33 -0.97 13.03
C GLN A 50 7.10 -1.44 11.78
N GLY A 51 7.52 -0.47 10.97
CA GLY A 51 8.14 -0.68 9.66
C GLY A 51 9.65 -0.42 9.66
N THR A 52 10.26 -0.54 8.48
CA THR A 52 11.68 -0.21 8.26
C THR A 52 11.81 1.10 7.49
N GLY A 53 12.47 2.09 8.10
CA GLY A 53 12.80 3.37 7.46
C GLY A 53 14.11 3.30 6.68
N LEU A 54 14.13 3.90 5.49
CA LEU A 54 15.27 3.99 4.58
C LEU A 54 15.38 5.39 3.98
N CYS A 55 16.61 5.82 3.71
CA CYS A 55 16.88 7.02 2.91
C CYS A 55 16.99 6.63 1.44
N VAL A 56 16.07 7.13 0.62
CA VAL A 56 16.03 6.91 -0.82
C VAL A 56 16.31 8.23 -1.52
N TYR A 57 17.17 8.21 -2.53
CA TYR A 57 17.43 9.41 -3.33
C TYR A 57 16.25 9.65 -4.28
N ASP A 58 15.63 10.82 -4.16
CA ASP A 58 14.58 11.30 -5.04
C ASP A 58 15.25 12.05 -6.21
N TYR A 59 15.22 11.44 -7.40
CA TYR A 59 15.82 12.02 -8.60
C TYR A 59 15.04 13.22 -9.16
N ASP A 60 13.75 13.31 -8.88
CA ASP A 60 12.91 14.43 -9.33
C ASP A 60 13.21 15.69 -8.52
N LYS A 61 13.50 15.52 -7.23
CA LYS A 61 13.79 16.63 -6.30
C LYS A 61 15.27 16.85 -6.02
N GLY A 62 16.13 15.90 -6.38
CA GLY A 62 17.59 16.00 -6.22
C GLY A 62 18.05 15.92 -4.77
N ASN A 63 17.31 15.21 -3.91
CA ASN A 63 17.60 15.11 -2.48
C ASN A 63 17.23 13.72 -1.92
N TYR A 64 17.71 13.39 -0.72
CA TYR A 64 17.29 12.17 -0.03
C TYR A 64 15.95 12.38 0.70
N ALA A 65 15.03 11.44 0.51
CA ALA A 65 13.77 11.33 1.21
C ALA A 65 13.77 10.13 2.18
N CYS A 66 13.09 10.27 3.31
CA CYS A 66 12.83 9.17 4.23
C CYS A 66 11.59 8.40 3.78
N VAL A 67 11.77 7.11 3.47
CA VAL A 67 10.70 6.19 3.04
C VAL A 67 10.57 5.07 4.07
N CYS A 68 9.35 4.79 4.49
CA CYS A 68 9.00 3.76 5.45
C CYS A 68 8.31 2.59 4.74
N PHE A 69 8.81 1.37 4.97
CA PHE A 69 8.25 0.14 4.44
C PHE A 69 7.57 -0.64 5.57
N ALA A 70 6.24 -0.74 5.52
CA ALA A 70 5.43 -1.43 6.53
C ALA A 70 4.42 -2.39 5.89
N ASP A 71 4.08 -3.47 6.58
CA ASP A 71 3.07 -4.42 6.10
C ASP A 71 1.66 -3.86 6.31
N SER A 72 0.75 -4.06 5.33
CA SER A 72 -0.65 -3.56 5.33
C SER A 72 -1.54 -4.01 6.51
N ASN A 73 -1.02 -4.71 7.53
CA ASN A 73 -1.74 -5.01 8.76
C ASN A 73 -1.53 -3.93 9.85
N SER A 74 -0.71 -2.91 9.58
CA SER A 74 -0.58 -1.71 10.40
C SER A 74 -1.71 -0.73 10.04
N ASN A 75 -2.87 -0.86 10.70
CA ASN A 75 -3.99 0.08 10.59
C ASN A 75 -3.67 1.43 11.25
N GLU A 76 -2.61 2.12 10.83
CA GLU A 76 -2.23 3.39 11.46
C GLU A 76 -1.73 4.35 10.39
N THR A 77 -2.65 5.17 9.87
CA THR A 77 -2.29 6.51 9.44
C THR A 77 -1.89 7.25 10.72
N PRO A 78 -0.61 7.64 10.92
CA PRO A 78 -0.22 8.34 12.13
C PRO A 78 -0.99 9.65 12.19
N ALA A 79 -1.59 9.89 13.35
CA ALA A 79 -2.27 11.16 13.64
C ALA A 79 -1.30 12.32 13.37
N PRO A 80 -1.79 13.44 12.78
CA PRO A 80 -0.97 14.62 12.58
C PRO A 80 -0.46 15.12 13.94
N LEU A 81 0.86 15.34 14.03
CA LEU A 81 1.51 16.08 15.11
C LEU A 81 1.24 17.58 14.97
#